data_AF-A0A2L0B3F5-F1
#
_entry.id   AF-A0A2L0B3F5-F1
#
_cell.length_a   1.000
_cell.length_b   1.000
_cell.length_c   1.000
_cell.angle_alpha   90.00
_cell.angle_beta   90.00
_cell.angle_gamma   90.00
#
_symmetry.space_group_name_H-M   'P 1'
#
loop_
_entity.id
_entity.type
_entity.pdbx_description
1 polymer ?
#
loop_
_entity_poly.entity_id
_entity_poly.type
_entity_poly.pdbx_seq_one_letter_code
_entity_poly.pdbx_strand_id
1 'polypeptide(L)'
;QDIRKRPPEKNPAEEIDELEEEQKQREESGLARSGRLFGGLINDLKRKAPFYLSDFKDALAMQCIASWIFLYFACLSPIITFGGLLSEATGKNMAAMESLVSGFVCGIGYGLFSGQPLTILGSTGPVLVFETIVYDFCISIGWDYLSFRLCIGVWIAIILMVLVAIDASAL
;
A
#
# COMPACT_ATOMS: atom_id res chain seq x y z
N GLN A 1 15.90 -18.34 43.78
CA GLN A 1 15.27 -17.13 43.23
C GLN A 1 16.38 -16.34 42.58
N ASP A 2 16.57 -16.48 41.27
CA ASP A 2 17.56 -15.69 40.53
C ASP A 2 17.08 -14.24 40.38
N ILE A 3 17.98 -13.32 40.71
CA ILE A 3 17.78 -11.88 40.65
C ILE A 3 17.59 -11.48 39.18
N ARG A 4 16.41 -10.94 38.85
CA ARG A 4 16.07 -10.44 37.51
C ARG A 4 17.09 -9.36 37.11
N LYS A 5 18.02 -9.69 36.19
CA LYS A 5 18.94 -8.71 35.60
C LYS A 5 18.10 -7.60 34.96
N ARG A 6 18.30 -6.34 35.39
CA ARG A 6 17.73 -5.18 34.69
C ARG A 6 18.36 -5.11 33.28
N PRO A 7 17.58 -4.75 32.26
CA PRO A 7 18.14 -4.47 30.94
C PRO A 7 19.20 -3.35 31.07
N PRO A 8 20.29 -3.41 30.30
CA PRO A 8 21.32 -2.38 30.34
C PRO A 8 20.69 -1.02 29.97
N GLU A 9 20.92 0.00 30.80
CA GLU A 9 20.66 1.40 30.44
C GLU A 9 21.56 1.74 29.26
N LYS A 10 20.97 2.02 28.09
CA LYS A 10 21.72 2.51 26.93
C LYS A 10 22.36 3.85 27.29
N ASN A 11 23.64 4.02 26.95
CA ASN A 11 24.33 5.27 27.21
C ASN A 11 23.73 6.38 26.33
N PRO A 12 23.55 7.62 26.84
CA PRO A 12 23.00 8.73 26.06
C PRO A 12 23.78 9.01 24.77
N ALA A 13 25.09 8.74 24.77
CA ALA A 13 25.94 8.89 23.58
C ALA A 13 25.67 7.84 22.50
N GLU A 14 25.27 6.61 22.88
CA GLU A 14 24.88 5.55 21.93
C GLU A 14 23.49 5.83 21.36
N GLU A 15 22.56 6.40 22.14
CA GLU A 15 21.25 6.84 21.63
C GLU A 15 21.38 8.01 20.65
N ILE A 16 22.30 8.95 20.87
CA ILE A 16 22.55 10.08 19.94
C ILE A 16 23.16 9.59 18.62
N ASP A 17 24.08 8.62 18.66
CA ASP A 17 24.71 8.04 17.47
C ASP A 17 23.72 7.19 16.66
N GLU A 18 22.88 6.39 17.33
CA GLU A 18 21.77 5.66 16.69
C GLU A 18 20.75 6.61 16.04
N LEU A 19 20.43 7.74 16.68
CA LEU A 19 19.53 8.76 16.11
C LEU A 19 20.15 9.47 14.90
N GLU A 20 21.45 9.79 14.93
CA GLU A 20 22.15 10.39 13.79
C GLU A 20 22.28 9.42 12.60
N GLU A 21 22.48 8.13 12.85
CA GLU A 21 22.48 7.10 11.81
C GLU A 21 21.08 6.89 11.23
N GLU A 22 20.04 6.83 12.05
CA GLU A 22 18.65 6.79 11.58
C GLU A 22 18.30 8.04 10.75
N GLN A 23 18.78 9.21 11.16
CA GLN A 23 18.52 10.47 10.47
C GLN A 23 19.28 10.54 9.14
N LYS A 24 20.53 10.07 9.08
CA LYS A 24 21.28 9.88 7.82
C LYS A 24 20.61 8.85 6.92
N GLN A 25 20.12 7.73 7.46
CA GLN A 25 19.35 6.75 6.69
C GLN A 25 18.02 7.30 6.18
N ARG A 26 17.36 8.20 6.93
CA ARG A 26 16.14 8.91 6.47
C ARG A 26 16.45 9.92 5.37
N GLU A 27 17.56 10.64 5.46
CA GLU A 27 18.04 11.53 4.41
C GLU A 27 18.45 10.74 3.15
N GLU A 28 19.21 9.66 3.32
CA GLU A 28 19.61 8.74 2.25
C GLU A 28 18.44 7.98 1.65
N SER A 29 17.36 7.72 2.38
CA SER A 29 16.12 7.09 1.88
C SER A 29 15.09 8.09 1.35
N GLY A 30 15.36 9.41 1.43
CA GLY A 30 14.51 10.45 0.82
C GLY A 30 13.29 10.83 1.67
N LEU A 31 13.25 10.37 2.92
CA LEU A 31 12.23 10.69 3.93
C LEU A 31 12.50 12.03 4.63
N ALA A 32 13.42 12.85 4.10
CA ALA A 32 13.63 14.23 4.55
C ALA A 32 12.80 15.19 3.69
N ARG A 33 12.19 16.21 4.31
CA ARG A 33 11.37 17.20 3.59
C ARG A 33 12.17 17.85 2.45
N SER A 34 11.72 17.68 1.21
CA SER A 34 12.44 18.22 0.05
C SER A 34 12.26 19.73 -0.11
N GLY A 35 11.29 20.35 0.57
CA GLY A 35 11.03 21.79 0.54
C GLY A 35 10.49 22.32 -0.78
N ARG A 36 10.09 21.44 -1.70
CA ARG A 36 9.50 21.75 -3.01
C ARG A 36 8.25 20.91 -3.20
N LEU A 37 7.22 21.45 -3.85
CA LEU A 37 6.02 20.67 -4.21
C LEU A 37 6.43 19.49 -5.09
N PHE A 38 6.00 18.28 -4.72
CA PHE A 38 6.37 17.00 -5.36
C PHE A 38 7.88 16.66 -5.32
N GLY A 39 8.66 17.29 -4.43
CA GLY A 39 10.10 17.07 -4.35
C GLY A 39 10.46 15.63 -3.97
N GLY A 40 9.74 15.03 -3.02
CA GLY A 40 9.90 13.62 -2.64
C GLY A 40 9.64 12.66 -3.80
N LEU A 41 8.51 12.85 -4.52
CA LEU A 41 8.16 12.01 -5.67
C LEU A 41 9.21 12.04 -6.79
N ILE A 42 9.79 13.22 -7.08
CA ILE A 42 10.85 13.35 -8.09
C ILE A 42 12.12 12.61 -7.65
N ASN A 43 12.47 12.70 -6.37
CA ASN A 43 13.63 12.01 -5.82
C ASN A 43 13.44 10.48 -5.86
N ASP A 44 12.25 9.99 -5.54
CA ASP A 44 11.90 8.57 -5.63
C ASP A 44 12.03 8.05 -7.07
N LEU A 45 11.49 8.80 -8.04
CA LEU A 45 11.60 8.44 -9.46
C LEU A 45 13.05 8.41 -9.94
N LYS A 46 13.86 9.40 -9.54
CA LYS A 46 15.28 9.49 -9.92
C LYS A 46 16.08 8.31 -9.37
N ARG A 47 15.76 7.85 -8.15
CA ARG A 47 16.41 6.70 -7.51
C ARG A 47 15.99 5.39 -8.17
N LYS A 48 14.74 5.26 -8.59
CA LYS A 48 14.22 4.03 -9.19
C LYS A 48 14.53 3.86 -10.68
N ALA A 49 14.61 4.95 -11.43
CA ALA A 49 14.88 4.93 -12.88
C ALA A 49 16.04 4.02 -13.34
N PRO A 50 17.23 3.99 -12.69
CA PRO A 50 18.32 3.12 -13.15
C PRO A 50 18.05 1.62 -12.94
N PHE A 51 17.27 1.25 -11.91
CA PHE A 51 16.96 -0.15 -11.58
C PHE A 51 15.83 -0.72 -12.44
N TYR A 52 14.93 0.13 -12.95
CA TYR A 52 13.75 -0.31 -13.70
C TYR A 52 14.06 -1.25 -14.86
N LEU A 53 15.13 -0.99 -15.62
CA LEU A 53 15.55 -1.85 -16.73
C LEU A 53 16.24 -3.15 -16.27
N SER A 54 16.87 -3.14 -15.08
CA SER A 54 17.46 -4.35 -14.49
C SER A 54 16.37 -5.28 -13.99
N ASP A 55 15.33 -4.73 -13.34
CA ASP A 55 14.22 -5.50 -12.75
C ASP A 55 13.55 -6.43 -13.79
N PHE A 56 13.35 -5.98 -15.03
CA PHE A 56 12.80 -6.83 -16.10
C PHE A 56 13.75 -7.93 -16.57
N LYS A 57 15.07 -7.68 -16.55
CA LYS A 57 16.06 -8.69 -16.91
C LYS A 57 16.18 -9.76 -15.83
N ASP A 58 16.18 -9.33 -14.57
CA ASP A 58 16.29 -10.21 -13.42
C ASP A 58 15.03 -11.07 -13.24
N ALA A 59 13.85 -10.54 -13.60
CA ALA A 59 12.59 -11.29 -13.59
C ALA A 59 12.53 -12.47 -14.58
N LEU A 60 13.44 -12.56 -15.57
CA LEU A 60 13.50 -13.68 -16.53
C LEU A 60 14.19 -14.94 -15.98
N ALA A 61 14.67 -14.90 -14.73
CA ALA A 61 15.24 -16.08 -14.09
C ALA A 61 14.18 -17.19 -13.91
N MET A 62 14.56 -18.44 -14.19
CA MET A 62 13.65 -19.59 -14.15
C MET A 62 13.05 -19.85 -12.75
N GLN A 63 13.73 -19.39 -11.69
CA GLN A 63 13.25 -19.45 -10.31
C GLN A 63 12.02 -18.55 -10.06
N CYS A 64 11.88 -17.45 -10.81
CA CYS A 64 10.75 -16.52 -10.68
C CYS A 64 9.41 -17.17 -11.10
N ILE A 65 9.44 -18.19 -11.97
CA ILE A 65 8.24 -18.89 -12.44
C ILE A 65 7.54 -19.61 -11.27
N ALA A 66 8.30 -20.25 -10.38
CA ALA A 66 7.75 -20.93 -9.23
C ALA A 66 7.08 -19.94 -8.25
N SER A 67 7.75 -18.82 -7.98
CA SER A 67 7.21 -17.73 -7.16
C SER A 67 5.95 -17.11 -7.78
N TRP A 68 5.90 -16.96 -9.10
CA TRP A 68 4.73 -16.43 -9.81
C TRP A 68 3.51 -17.33 -9.66
N ILE A 69 3.66 -18.64 -9.88
CA ILE A 69 2.57 -19.62 -9.71
C ILE A 69 2.09 -19.65 -8.25
N PHE A 70 3.03 -19.67 -7.30
CA PHE A 70 2.70 -19.67 -5.88
C PHE A 70 1.92 -18.41 -5.48
N LEU A 71 2.41 -17.23 -5.87
CA LEU A 71 1.76 -15.95 -5.58
C LEU A 71 0.39 -15.83 -6.24
N TYR A 72 0.22 -16.36 -7.45
CA TYR A 72 -1.07 -16.38 -8.13
C TYR A 72 -2.13 -17.07 -7.27
N PHE A 73 -1.88 -18.30 -6.81
CA PHE A 73 -2.84 -19.02 -5.95
C PHE A 73 -2.98 -18.38 -4.57
N ALA A 74 -1.88 -17.89 -4.00
CA ALA A 74 -1.89 -17.22 -2.70
C ALA A 74 -2.75 -15.94 -2.70
N CYS A 75 -2.76 -15.19 -3.80
CA CYS A 75 -3.55 -13.95 -3.92
C CYS A 75 -4.97 -14.21 -4.43
N LEU A 76 -5.18 -15.25 -5.24
CA LEU A 76 -6.49 -15.57 -5.79
C LEU A 76 -7.48 -16.01 -4.71
N SER A 77 -7.03 -16.82 -3.73
CA SER A 77 -7.88 -17.27 -2.63
C SER A 77 -8.51 -16.11 -1.82
N PRO A 78 -7.74 -15.16 -1.25
CA PRO A 78 -8.31 -14.06 -0.49
C PRO A 78 -9.15 -13.12 -1.36
N ILE A 79 -8.79 -12.89 -2.63
CA ILE A 79 -9.61 -12.06 -3.52
C ILE A 79 -10.99 -12.68 -3.75
N ILE A 80 -11.07 -14.00 -3.97
CA ILE A 80 -12.36 -14.67 -4.12
C ILE A 80 -13.14 -14.67 -2.81
N THR A 81 -12.49 -14.97 -1.67
CA THR A 81 -13.15 -14.99 -0.37
C THR A 81 -13.71 -13.61 0.00
N PHE A 82 -12.90 -12.56 -0.07
CA PHE A 82 -13.36 -11.21 0.24
C PHE A 82 -14.35 -10.68 -0.80
N GLY A 83 -14.19 -11.01 -2.07
CA GLY A 83 -15.15 -10.65 -3.11
C GLY A 83 -16.51 -11.33 -2.93
N GLY A 84 -16.55 -12.57 -2.42
CA GLY A 84 -17.78 -13.27 -2.05
C GLY A 84 -18.48 -12.62 -0.86
N LEU A 85 -17.74 -12.33 0.21
CA LEU A 85 -18.27 -11.64 1.41
C LEU A 85 -18.79 -10.24 1.07
N LEU A 86 -18.08 -9.51 0.19
CA LEU A 86 -18.49 -8.18 -0.26
C LEU A 86 -19.75 -8.24 -1.13
N SER A 87 -19.91 -9.28 -1.95
CA SER A 87 -21.13 -9.52 -2.74
C SER A 87 -22.36 -9.69 -1.86
N GLU A 88 -22.21 -10.46 -0.78
CA GLU A 88 -23.29 -10.68 0.19
C GLU A 88 -23.61 -9.40 0.95
N ALA A 89 -22.59 -8.69 1.42
CA ALA A 89 -22.75 -7.44 2.17
C ALA A 89 -23.33 -6.28 1.33
N THR A 90 -23.06 -6.23 0.02
CA THR A 90 -23.47 -5.12 -0.87
C THR A 90 -24.66 -5.46 -1.75
N GLY A 91 -25.42 -6.52 -1.43
CA GLY A 91 -26.62 -6.90 -2.17
C GLY A 91 -26.37 -7.24 -3.65
N LYS A 92 -25.20 -7.84 -3.96
CA LYS A 92 -24.71 -8.18 -5.31
C LYS A 92 -24.34 -6.99 -6.20
N ASN A 93 -24.22 -5.78 -5.65
CA ASN A 93 -23.71 -4.64 -6.42
C ASN A 93 -22.19 -4.69 -6.65
N MET A 94 -21.46 -5.44 -5.81
CA MET A 94 -20.02 -5.63 -5.95
C MET A 94 -19.66 -7.10 -5.72
N ALA A 95 -19.48 -7.88 -6.79
CA ALA A 95 -19.20 -9.31 -6.68
C ALA A 95 -17.70 -9.64 -6.79
N ALA A 96 -17.41 -10.94 -6.71
CA ALA A 96 -16.05 -11.46 -6.80
C ALA A 96 -15.38 -11.16 -8.15
N MET A 97 -16.15 -11.08 -9.23
CA MET A 97 -15.62 -10.80 -10.57
C MET A 97 -15.12 -9.36 -10.71
N GLU A 98 -15.86 -8.38 -10.18
CA GLU A 98 -15.47 -6.97 -10.19
C GLU A 98 -14.23 -6.76 -9.30
N SER A 99 -14.16 -7.48 -8.18
CA SER A 99 -13.00 -7.47 -7.28
C SER A 99 -11.75 -8.06 -7.95
N LEU A 100 -11.91 -9.14 -8.74
CA LEU A 100 -10.83 -9.75 -9.52
C LEU A 100 -10.32 -8.80 -10.61
N VAL A 101 -11.23 -8.18 -11.38
CA VAL A 101 -10.85 -7.23 -12.45
C VAL A 101 -10.17 -6.01 -11.86
N SER A 102 -10.70 -5.46 -10.76
CA SER A 102 -10.08 -4.34 -10.04
C SER A 102 -8.67 -4.70 -9.54
N GLY A 103 -8.51 -5.87 -8.91
CA GLY A 103 -7.21 -6.35 -8.43
C GLY A 103 -6.19 -6.53 -9.55
N PHE A 104 -6.62 -7.04 -10.71
CA PHE A 104 -5.77 -7.18 -11.89
C PHE A 104 -5.29 -5.84 -12.44
N VAL A 105 -6.20 -4.89 -12.66
CA VAL A 105 -5.86 -3.56 -13.20
C VAL A 105 -4.97 -2.78 -12.23
N CYS A 106 -5.32 -2.78 -10.94
CA CYS A 106 -4.52 -2.12 -9.90
C CYS A 106 -3.15 -2.79 -9.75
N GLY A 107 -3.09 -4.13 -9.81
CA GLY A 107 -1.86 -4.90 -9.70
C GLY A 107 -0.87 -4.63 -10.84
N ILE A 108 -1.36 -4.55 -12.08
CA ILE A 108 -0.51 -4.18 -13.24
C ILE A 108 -0.03 -2.73 -13.10
N GLY A 109 -0.93 -1.80 -12.78
CA GLY A 109 -0.57 -0.39 -12.62
C GLY A 109 0.48 -0.21 -11.52
N TYR A 110 0.28 -0.84 -10.37
CA TYR A 110 1.23 -0.78 -9.27
C TYR A 110 2.54 -1.50 -9.59
N GLY A 111 2.50 -2.67 -10.21
CA GLY A 111 3.71 -3.40 -10.60
C GLY A 111 4.64 -2.59 -11.52
N LEU A 112 4.06 -1.83 -12.46
CA LEU A 112 4.82 -1.00 -13.41
C LEU A 112 5.29 0.33 -12.83
N PHE A 113 4.49 0.98 -11.97
CA PHE A 113 4.76 2.36 -11.52
C PHE A 113 5.15 2.50 -10.04
N SER A 114 5.11 1.43 -9.25
CA SER A 114 5.45 1.49 -7.82
C SER A 114 6.94 1.70 -7.58
N GLY A 115 7.30 2.25 -6.40
CA GLY A 115 8.67 2.28 -5.88
C GLY A 115 9.18 0.90 -5.45
N GLN A 116 8.28 0.02 -4.98
CA GLN A 116 8.59 -1.32 -4.48
C GLN A 116 7.63 -2.35 -5.11
N PRO A 117 8.09 -3.10 -6.14
CA PRO A 117 7.23 -4.00 -6.90
C PRO A 117 6.97 -5.34 -6.18
N LEU A 118 7.67 -5.58 -5.06
CA LEU A 118 7.48 -6.75 -4.20
C LEU A 118 6.22 -6.63 -3.31
N THR A 119 5.61 -5.45 -3.22
CA THR A 119 4.40 -5.23 -2.41
C THR A 119 3.18 -5.79 -3.14
N ILE A 120 2.43 -6.66 -2.45
CA ILE A 120 1.21 -7.28 -2.97
C ILE A 120 0.01 -6.41 -2.58
N LEU A 121 -0.77 -5.99 -3.58
CA LEU A 121 -2.03 -5.30 -3.37
C LEU A 121 -3.16 -6.32 -3.15
N GLY A 122 -4.00 -6.07 -2.16
CA GLY A 122 -5.16 -6.91 -1.87
C GLY A 122 -6.19 -6.17 -1.03
N SER A 123 -7.45 -6.64 -1.12
CA SER A 123 -8.49 -6.19 -0.21
C SER A 123 -8.18 -6.66 1.21
N THR A 124 -8.43 -5.82 2.20
CA THR A 124 -8.18 -6.09 3.61
C THR A 124 -9.48 -6.06 4.41
N GLY A 125 -9.49 -6.77 5.55
CA GLY A 125 -10.65 -6.82 6.45
C GLY A 125 -11.21 -5.45 6.85
N PRO A 126 -10.37 -4.45 7.23
CA PRO A 126 -10.86 -3.11 7.56
C PRO A 126 -11.57 -2.40 6.41
N VAL A 127 -11.07 -2.55 5.17
CA VAL A 127 -11.71 -1.98 3.98
C VAL A 127 -13.06 -2.62 3.72
N LEU A 128 -13.18 -3.94 3.91
CA LEU A 128 -14.46 -4.65 3.80
C LEU A 128 -15.48 -4.10 4.81
N VAL A 129 -15.09 -4.00 6.08
CA VAL A 129 -15.96 -3.47 7.14
C VAL A 129 -16.40 -2.04 6.83
N PHE A 130 -15.48 -1.20 6.35
CA PHE A 130 -15.80 0.16 5.92
C PHE A 130 -16.83 0.18 4.79
N GLU A 131 -16.66 -0.64 3.75
CA GLU A 131 -17.59 -0.72 2.61
C GLU A 131 -18.98 -1.21 3.04
N THR A 132 -19.08 -2.17 3.98
CA THR A 132 -20.36 -2.60 4.55
C THR A 132 -21.08 -1.46 5.27
N ILE A 133 -20.38 -0.70 6.10
CA ILE A 133 -20.96 0.45 6.82
C ILE A 133 -21.44 1.52 5.84
N VAL A 134 -20.66 1.80 4.80
CA VAL A 134 -21.04 2.77 3.75
C VAL A 134 -22.27 2.30 2.98
N TYR A 135 -22.36 1.01 2.66
CA TYR A 135 -23.51 0.44 1.99
C TYR A 135 -24.79 0.55 2.84
N ASP A 136 -24.73 0.15 4.12
CA ASP A 136 -25.85 0.26 5.06
C ASP A 136 -26.30 1.72 5.25
N PHE A 137 -25.35 2.65 5.32
CA PHE A 137 -25.61 4.08 5.40
C PHE A 137 -26.36 4.59 4.16
N CYS A 138 -25.90 4.21 2.95
CA CYS A 138 -26.55 4.61 1.70
C CYS A 138 -27.99 4.10 1.63
N ILE A 139 -28.24 2.85 2.05
CA ILE A 139 -29.60 2.28 2.11
C ILE A 139 -30.48 3.06 3.09
N SER A 140 -29.97 3.37 4.27
CA SER A 140 -30.76 4.07 5.30
C SER A 140 -31.23 5.47 4.87
N ILE A 141 -30.46 6.13 4.01
CA ILE A 141 -30.73 7.47 3.49
C ILE A 141 -31.44 7.42 2.11
N GLY A 142 -31.41 6.28 1.43
CA GLY A 142 -31.95 6.12 0.07
C GLY A 142 -31.03 6.71 -1.01
N TRP A 143 -29.72 6.75 -0.77
CA TRP A 143 -28.72 7.21 -1.75
C TRP A 143 -28.18 6.04 -2.58
N ASP A 144 -27.80 6.35 -3.83
CA ASP A 144 -27.15 5.39 -4.72
C ASP A 144 -25.72 5.11 -4.25
N TYR A 145 -25.47 3.85 -3.87
CA TYR A 145 -24.19 3.40 -3.32
C TYR A 145 -23.03 3.61 -4.31
N LEU A 146 -23.22 3.30 -5.59
CA LEU A 146 -22.16 3.42 -6.61
C LEU A 146 -21.71 4.87 -6.79
N SER A 147 -22.67 5.80 -6.88
CA SER A 147 -22.40 7.23 -7.02
C SER A 147 -21.71 7.80 -5.79
N PHE A 148 -22.16 7.41 -4.58
CA PHE A 148 -21.54 7.85 -3.34
C PHE A 148 -20.11 7.31 -3.19
N ARG A 149 -19.90 6.04 -3.54
CA ARG A 149 -18.58 5.39 -3.53
C ARG A 149 -17.59 6.07 -4.47
N LEU A 150 -18.04 6.48 -5.66
CA LEU A 150 -17.21 7.26 -6.59
C LEU A 150 -16.79 8.59 -5.95
N CYS A 151 -17.71 9.29 -5.30
CA CYS A 151 -17.42 10.56 -4.62
C CYS A 151 -16.36 10.38 -3.52
N ILE A 152 -16.50 9.33 -2.68
CA ILE A 152 -15.49 8.97 -1.67
C ILE A 152 -14.13 8.72 -2.35
N GLY A 153 -14.09 7.94 -3.42
CA GLY A 153 -12.86 7.64 -4.16
C GLY A 153 -12.17 8.88 -4.73
N VAL A 154 -12.95 9.82 -5.27
CA VAL A 154 -12.43 11.11 -5.77
C VAL A 154 -11.82 11.94 -4.64
N TRP A 155 -12.49 12.03 -3.48
CA TRP A 155 -11.95 12.74 -2.32
C TRP A 155 -10.66 12.10 -1.78
N ILE A 156 -10.62 10.76 -1.70
CA ILE A 156 -9.41 10.04 -1.32
C ILE A 156 -8.27 10.36 -2.29
N ALA A 157 -8.51 10.33 -3.60
CA ALA A 157 -7.50 10.66 -4.61
C ALA A 157 -6.97 12.10 -4.44
N ILE A 158 -7.85 13.07 -4.20
CA ILE A 158 -7.45 14.46 -3.95
C ILE A 158 -6.58 14.57 -2.69
N ILE A 159 -6.99 13.93 -1.59
CA ILE A 159 -6.23 13.95 -0.33
C ILE A 159 -4.86 13.31 -0.53
N LEU A 160 -4.79 12.15 -1.19
CA LEU A 160 -3.53 11.47 -1.50
C LEU A 160 -2.61 12.34 -2.36
N MET A 161 -3.14 13.02 -3.38
CA MET A 161 -2.36 13.94 -4.21
C MET A 161 -1.79 15.11 -3.39
N VAL A 162 -2.57 15.67 -2.47
CA VAL A 162 -2.09 16.72 -1.57
C VAL A 162 -1.00 16.19 -0.63
N LEU A 163 -1.18 15.00 -0.05
CA LEU A 163 -0.18 14.38 0.83
C LEU A 163 1.16 14.13 0.12
N VAL A 164 1.10 13.66 -1.13
CA VAL A 164 2.29 13.50 -1.97
C VAL A 164 2.93 14.85 -2.30
N ALA A 165 2.13 15.89 -2.56
CA ALA A 165 2.64 17.22 -2.89
C ALA A 165 3.37 17.89 -1.71
N ILE A 166 2.98 17.60 -0.46
CA ILE A 166 3.57 18.18 0.76
C ILE A 166 4.69 17.34 1.38
N ASP A 167 5.13 16.27 0.70
CA ASP A 167 6.09 15.29 1.23
C ASP A 167 5.68 14.75 2.62
N ALA A 168 4.41 14.35 2.78
CA ALA A 168 3.90 13.84 4.05
C ALA A 168 4.58 12.54 4.52
N SER A 169 5.30 11.82 3.65
CA SER A 169 6.10 10.65 4.00
C SER A 169 7.28 10.96 4.92
N ALA A 170 7.64 12.25 5.07
CA ALA A 170 8.69 12.71 5.99
C ALA A 170 8.21 12.90 7.44
N LEU A 171 6.90 12.74 7.71
CA LEU A 171 6.29 12.73 9.06
C LEU A 171 6.29 11.32 9.65
#